data_AF-D2RDQ7-F1
#
_entry.id   AF-D2RDQ7-F1
#
_cell.length_a   1.000
_cell.length_b   1.000
_cell.length_c   1.000
_cell.angle_alpha   90.00
_cell.angle_beta   90.00
_cell.angle_gamma   90.00
#
_symmetry.space_group_name_H-M   'P 1'
#
loop_
_entity.id
_entity.type
_entity.pdbx_description
1 polymer ?
#
loop_
_entity_poly.entity_id
_entity_poly.type
_entity_poly.pdbx_seq_one_letter_code
_entity_poly.pdbx_strand_id
1 'polypeptide(L)'
;MASDMEVIKELDRQGRLVLPKEWREKYAKDGRIVLRVEGDKITIRPYKLVDLTKFFDKIEVDLKSDLSDWKSVRRELLEVR
;
A
#
# COMPACT_ATOMS: atom_id res chain seq x y z
N MET A 1 -13.57 9.84 -18.76
CA MET A 1 -12.46 10.81 -18.71
C MET A 1 -12.45 11.37 -17.30
N ALA A 2 -11.38 11.14 -16.53
CA ALA A 2 -11.26 11.78 -15.22
C ALA A 2 -10.85 13.23 -15.49
N SER A 3 -11.73 14.19 -15.20
CA SER A 3 -11.42 15.60 -15.31
C SER A 3 -10.45 15.97 -14.19
N ASP A 4 -9.28 16.48 -14.53
CA ASP A 4 -8.38 17.09 -13.57
C ASP A 4 -9.09 18.32 -12.96
N MET A 5 -9.09 18.40 -11.63
CA MET A 5 -9.69 19.48 -10.87
C MET A 5 -8.60 20.11 -10.00
N GLU A 6 -8.32 21.38 -10.24
CA GLU A 6 -7.41 22.18 -9.41
C GLU A 6 -8.23 23.06 -8.47
N VAL A 7 -7.93 22.98 -7.18
CA VAL A 7 -8.60 23.77 -6.14
C VAL A 7 -7.54 24.42 -5.27
N ILE A 8 -7.55 25.74 -5.21
CA ILE A 8 -6.73 26.48 -4.25
C ILE A 8 -7.46 26.48 -2.91
N LYS A 9 -6.77 26.04 -1.86
CA LYS A 9 -7.26 25.98 -0.48
C LYS A 9 -6.27 26.67 0.43
N GLU A 10 -6.78 27.48 1.34
CA GLU A 10 -5.99 28.00 2.45
C GLU A 10 -5.84 26.93 3.53
N LEU A 11 -4.71 26.99 4.23
CA LEU A 11 -4.51 26.21 5.46
C LEU A 11 -5.26 26.88 6.59
N ASP A 12 -5.81 26.08 7.50
CA ASP A 12 -6.40 26.64 8.70
C ASP A 12 -5.32 27.14 9.68
N ARG A 13 -5.76 27.75 10.79
CA ARG A 13 -4.86 28.32 11.81
C ARG A 13 -3.94 27.29 12.48
N GLN A 14 -4.21 25.99 12.34
CA GLN A 14 -3.41 24.90 12.87
C GLN A 14 -2.55 24.23 11.78
N GLY A 15 -2.56 24.77 10.55
CA GLY A 15 -1.83 24.21 9.41
C GLY A 15 -2.50 23.00 8.76
N ARG A 16 -3.79 22.74 9.01
CA ARG A 16 -4.51 21.59 8.42
C ARG A 16 -5.07 21.95 7.05
N LEU A 17 -4.97 20.99 6.12
CA LEU A 17 -5.58 21.05 4.80
C LEU A 17 -6.94 20.32 4.81
N VAL A 18 -8.00 21.01 4.39
CA VAL A 18 -9.33 20.40 4.27
C VAL A 18 -9.50 19.77 2.89
N LEU A 19 -9.59 18.45 2.84
CA LEU A 19 -9.83 17.71 1.60
C LEU A 19 -11.28 17.86 1.10
N PRO A 20 -11.50 17.96 -0.22
CA PRO A 20 -12.84 18.03 -0.82
C PRO A 20 -13.76 16.91 -0.34
N LYS A 21 -15.02 17.25 -0.03
CA LYS A 21 -16.01 16.32 0.53
C LYS A 21 -16.20 15.09 -0.36
N GLU A 22 -16.46 15.30 -1.64
CA GLU A 22 -16.71 14.23 -2.63
C GLU A 22 -15.51 13.27 -2.74
N TRP A 23 -14.29 13.82 -2.68
CA TRP A 23 -13.08 13.01 -2.70
C TRP A 23 -12.94 12.16 -1.43
N ARG A 24 -13.18 12.76 -0.25
CA ARG A 24 -13.15 12.01 1.03
C ARG A 24 -14.17 10.89 1.06
N GLU A 25 -15.39 11.16 0.62
CA GLU A 25 -16.46 10.17 0.57
C GLU A 25 -16.15 9.03 -0.40
N LYS A 26 -15.46 9.30 -1.51
CA LYS A 26 -15.12 8.26 -2.48
C LYS A 26 -13.88 7.45 -2.09
N TYR A 27 -12.89 8.07 -1.47
CA TYR A 27 -11.55 7.49 -1.37
C TYR A 27 -10.96 7.39 0.04
N ALA A 28 -11.48 8.13 1.02
CA ALA A 28 -10.91 8.17 2.38
C ALA A 28 -11.97 7.88 3.46
N LYS A 29 -12.94 7.01 3.15
CA LYS A 29 -14.02 6.62 4.06
C LYS A 29 -13.50 6.12 5.42
N ASP A 30 -12.42 5.35 5.38
CA ASP A 30 -11.81 4.75 6.57
C ASP A 30 -10.91 5.72 7.35
N GLY A 31 -10.87 7.00 6.95
CA GLY A 31 -10.06 8.06 7.57
C GLY A 31 -8.56 7.91 7.35
N ARG A 32 -8.11 6.94 6.56
CA ARG A 32 -6.68 6.68 6.28
C ARG A 32 -6.30 7.17 4.88
N ILE A 33 -5.19 7.89 4.81
CA ILE A 33 -4.56 8.35 3.58
C ILE A 33 -3.06 8.13 3.65
N VAL A 34 -2.41 8.12 2.48
CA VAL A 34 -0.95 8.19 2.39
C VAL A 34 -0.57 9.60 1.95
N LEU A 35 0.25 10.26 2.77
CA LEU A 35 0.95 11.49 2.44
C LEU A 35 2.37 11.13 2.02
N ARG A 36 2.75 11.51 0.81
CA ARG A 36 4.15 11.47 0.35
C ARG A 36 4.65 12.91 0.21
N VAL A 37 5.76 13.21 0.86
CA VAL A 37 6.41 14.52 0.80
C VAL A 37 7.68 14.39 -0.04
N GLU A 38 7.78 15.19 -1.10
CA GLU A 38 8.88 15.22 -2.06
C GLU A 38 9.28 16.69 -2.27
N GLY A 39 10.16 17.19 -1.40
CA GLY A 39 10.58 18.60 -1.44
C GLY A 39 9.42 19.55 -1.15
N ASP A 40 9.06 20.36 -2.15
CA ASP A 40 7.93 21.31 -2.11
C ASP A 40 6.59 20.68 -2.50
N LYS A 41 6.59 19.40 -2.92
CA LYS A 41 5.41 18.68 -3.36
C LYS A 41 4.89 17.72 -2.30
N ILE A 42 3.60 17.81 -2.01
CA ILE A 42 2.88 16.82 -1.20
C ILE A 42 1.89 16.09 -2.10
N THR A 43 2.03 14.77 -2.19
CA THR A 43 1.09 13.89 -2.90
C THR A 43 0.22 13.15 -1.88
N ILE A 44 -1.10 13.37 -1.97
CA ILE A 44 -2.10 12.68 -1.14
C ILE A 44 -2.75 11.59 -1.98
N ARG A 45 -2.74 10.35 -1.49
CA ARG A 45 -3.43 9.24 -2.13
C ARG A 45 -4.23 8.40 -1.13
N PRO A 46 -5.26 7.69 -1.60
CA PRO A 46 -6.07 6.82 -0.74
C PRO A 46 -5.20 5.73 -0.11
N TYR A 47 -5.37 5.44 1.17
CA TYR A 47 -4.75 4.26 1.75
C TYR A 47 -5.53 3.04 1.29
N LYS A 48 -4.93 2.23 0.42
CA LYS A 48 -5.48 0.93 0.04
C LYS A 48 -4.78 -0.12 0.88
N LEU A 49 -5.56 -0.90 1.64
CA LEU A 49 -5.05 -2.15 2.20
C LEU A 49 -4.49 -2.97 1.05
N VAL A 50 -3.24 -3.40 1.23
CA VAL A 50 -2.62 -4.31 0.27
C VAL A 50 -3.38 -5.62 0.39
N ASP A 51 -3.99 -6.09 -0.69
CA ASP A 51 -4.51 -7.44 -0.73
C ASP A 51 -3.31 -8.40 -0.60
N LEU A 52 -3.22 -9.12 0.53
CA LEU A 52 -2.15 -10.08 0.80
C LEU A 52 -2.39 -11.40 0.07
N THR A 53 -3.65 -11.69 -0.30
CA THR A 53 -4.05 -12.90 -1.00
C THR A 53 -3.32 -13.05 -2.34
N LYS A 54 -2.98 -11.92 -2.99
CA LYS A 54 -2.15 -11.91 -4.21
C LYS A 54 -0.74 -12.51 -4.05
N PHE A 55 -0.30 -12.80 -2.83
CA PHE A 55 0.99 -13.40 -2.54
C PHE A 55 0.92 -14.88 -2.14
N PHE A 56 -0.26 -15.42 -1.86
CA PHE A 56 -0.41 -16.77 -1.28
C PHE A 56 0.19 -17.86 -2.17
N ASP A 57 0.17 -17.67 -3.49
CA ASP A 57 0.71 -18.64 -4.46
C ASP A 57 1.80 -18.02 -5.35
N LYS A 58 2.42 -16.91 -4.91
CA LYS A 58 3.45 -16.25 -5.72
C LYS A 58 4.75 -17.05 -5.79
N ILE A 59 4.97 -17.97 -4.84
CA ILE A 59 6.16 -18.79 -4.76
C ILE A 59 5.71 -20.24 -4.63
N GLU A 60 5.83 -20.99 -5.72
CA GLU A 60 5.69 -22.44 -5.73
C GLU A 60 7.09 -23.05 -5.81
N VAL A 61 7.40 -23.97 -4.89
CA VAL A 61 8.65 -24.74 -4.89
C VAL A 61 8.31 -26.19 -4.68
N ASP A 62 8.80 -27.05 -5.56
CA ASP A 62 8.70 -28.49 -5.37
C ASP A 62 9.79 -28.93 -4.39
N LEU A 63 9.38 -29.29 -3.17
CA LEU A 63 10.28 -29.72 -2.10
C LEU A 63 10.11 -31.22 -1.88
N LYS A 64 11.23 -31.93 -1.85
CA LYS A 64 11.27 -33.35 -1.48
C LYS A 64 11.33 -33.52 0.04
N SER A 65 11.78 -32.50 0.77
CA SER A 65 11.85 -32.52 2.23
C SER A 65 10.47 -32.45 2.88
N ASP A 66 10.29 -33.17 3.98
CA ASP A 66 9.12 -33.03 4.86
C ASP A 66 9.09 -31.62 5.46
N LEU A 67 7.96 -30.92 5.32
CA LEU A 67 7.73 -29.58 5.86
C LEU A 67 7.88 -29.52 7.40
N SER A 68 7.72 -30.65 8.08
CA SER A 68 7.89 -30.76 9.52
C SER A 68 9.36 -30.67 9.95
N ASP A 69 10.31 -31.00 9.06
CA ASP A 69 11.75 -30.85 9.29
C ASP A 69 12.28 -29.57 8.63
N TRP A 70 12.13 -28.47 9.36
CA TRP A 70 12.59 -27.14 8.93
C TRP A 70 14.07 -27.09 8.52
N LYS A 71 14.94 -27.92 9.12
CA LYS A 71 16.38 -27.88 8.82
C LYS A 71 16.67 -28.43 7.43
N SER A 72 15.98 -29.50 7.04
CA SER A 72 16.09 -30.10 5.70
C SER A 72 15.45 -29.21 4.64
N VAL A 73 14.25 -28.69 4.90
CA VAL A 73 13.57 -27.70 4.03
C VAL A 73 14.46 -26.50 3.75
N ARG A 74 15.07 -25.90 4.78
CA ARG A 74 15.95 -24.75 4.63
C ARG A 74 17.18 -25.07 3.78
N ARG A 75 17.76 -26.27 3.92
CA ARG A 75 18.93 -26.68 3.12
C ARG A 75 18.54 -26.80 1.65
N GLU A 76 17.44 -27.50 1.36
CA GLU A 76 16.94 -27.72 0.00
C GLU A 76 16.63 -26.38 -0.69
N LEU A 77 15.95 -25.45 -0.01
CA LEU A 77 15.67 -24.10 -0.54
C LEU A 77 16.93 -23.28 -0.88
N LEU A 78 18.04 -23.54 -0.20
CA LEU A 78 19.32 -22.84 -0.44
C LEU A 78 20.15 -23.52 -1.53
N GLU A 79 19.96 -24.82 -1.76
CA GLU A 79 20.62 -25.60 -2.82
C GLU A 79 19.98 -25.37 -4.20
N VAL A 80 18.70 -25.00 -4.25
CA VAL A 80 17.96 -24.68 -5.50
C VAL A 80 18.33 -23.28 -6.07
N ARG A 81 19.24 -22.55 -5.42
CA ARG A 81 19.60 -21.17 -5.78
C ARG A 81 20.68 -21.06 -6.86
#